data_AF-A0A177HES2-F1
#
_entry.id   AF-A0A177HES2-F1
#
_cell.length_a   1.000
_cell.length_b   1.000
_cell.length_c   1.000
_cell.angle_alpha   90.00
_cell.angle_beta   90.00
_cell.angle_gamma   90.00
#
_symmetry.space_group_name_H-M   'P 1'
#
loop_
_entity.id
_entity.type
_entity.pdbx_description
1 polymer ?
#
loop_
_entity_poly.entity_id
_entity_poly.type
_entity_poly.pdbx_seq_one_letter_code
_entity_poly.pdbx_strand_id
1 'polypeptide(L)'
;MHVVLGAGADAVRERAELTGCVLVDNPQWEEGMGSSLRAGLGSLAGTGAAAALVSLVDQPGIGPEAVARVLAAYESPATLAAAAYDGERGHPVLFGSDHWAGVAASAVGDRGARAYLQAHDDAVTLVECGDVAEPYDIDTAADLARLE
;
A
#
# COMPACT_ATOMS: atom_id res chain seq x y z
N MET A 1 4.45 -11.22 -4.00
CA MET A 1 4.37 -9.75 -3.77
C MET A 1 4.30 -9.06 -5.12
N HIS A 2 3.40 -8.11 -5.31
CA HIS A 2 3.29 -7.34 -6.54
C HIS A 2 3.91 -5.97 -6.30
N VAL A 3 4.83 -5.54 -7.17
CA VAL A 3 5.54 -4.26 -7.06
C VAL A 3 5.22 -3.44 -8.29
N VAL A 4 4.61 -2.27 -8.07
CA VAL A 4 4.25 -1.35 -9.16
C VAL A 4 5.43 -0.42 -9.43
N LEU A 5 5.87 -0.37 -10.68
CA LEU A 5 6.97 0.47 -11.15
C LEU A 5 6.42 1.58 -12.04
N GLY A 6 6.78 2.83 -11.74
CA GLY A 6 6.39 4.01 -12.51
C GLY A 6 7.62 4.77 -13.01
N ALA A 7 7.80 6.00 -12.50
CA ALA A 7 8.99 6.79 -12.78
C ALA A 7 10.27 6.01 -12.42
N GLY A 8 11.24 5.98 -13.36
CA GLY A 8 12.53 5.32 -13.13
C GLY A 8 12.49 3.79 -13.10
N ALA A 9 11.46 3.15 -13.66
CA ALA A 9 11.29 1.69 -13.64
C ALA A 9 12.53 0.91 -14.11
N ASP A 10 13.23 1.38 -15.15
CA ASP A 10 14.46 0.73 -15.65
C ASP A 10 15.58 0.73 -14.61
N ALA A 11 15.81 1.87 -13.95
CA ALA A 11 16.81 1.98 -12.90
C ALA A 11 16.46 1.12 -11.67
N VAL A 12 15.18 1.01 -11.33
CA VAL A 12 14.71 0.13 -10.25
C VAL A 12 14.98 -1.34 -10.60
N ARG A 13 14.66 -1.77 -11.83
CA ARG A 13 14.93 -3.15 -12.29
C ARG A 13 16.42 -3.49 -12.29
N GLU A 14 17.27 -2.52 -12.62
CA GLU A 14 18.72 -2.71 -12.65
C GLU A 14 19.32 -2.83 -11.25
N ARG A 15 18.80 -2.07 -10.28
CA ARG A 15 19.47 -1.86 -8.98
C ARG A 15 18.81 -2.54 -7.79
N ALA A 16 17.51 -2.83 -7.84
CA ALA A 16 16.78 -3.41 -6.73
C ALA A 16 16.74 -4.94 -6.81
N GLU A 17 16.86 -5.61 -5.65
CA GLU A 17 16.67 -7.05 -5.54
C GLU A 17 15.18 -7.39 -5.49
N LEU A 18 14.59 -7.68 -6.66
CA LEU A 18 13.15 -7.94 -6.81
C LEU A 18 12.84 -9.41 -7.11
N THR A 19 13.76 -10.32 -6.77
CA THR A 19 13.58 -11.77 -6.98
C THR A 19 12.31 -12.26 -6.26
N GLY A 20 11.43 -12.94 -6.99
CA GLY A 20 10.15 -13.44 -6.46
C GLY A 20 9.02 -12.41 -6.41
N CYS A 21 9.26 -11.17 -6.84
CA CYS A 21 8.21 -10.17 -7.04
C CYS A 21 7.59 -10.28 -8.44
N VAL A 22 6.29 -10.03 -8.54
CA VAL A 22 5.60 -9.77 -9.80
C VAL A 22 5.69 -8.28 -10.08
N LEU A 23 6.39 -7.89 -11.14
CA LEU A 23 6.55 -6.49 -11.52
C LEU A 23 5.36 -6.05 -12.36
N VAL A 24 4.80 -4.88 -12.02
CA VAL A 24 3.66 -4.28 -12.69
C VAL A 24 4.08 -2.91 -13.20
N ASP A 25 4.11 -2.71 -14.51
CA ASP A 25 4.39 -1.39 -15.08
C ASP A 25 3.16 -0.48 -14.99
N ASN A 26 3.35 0.71 -14.45
CA ASN A 26 2.40 1.81 -14.52
C ASN A 26 2.93 2.88 -15.49
N PRO A 27 2.60 2.79 -16.80
CA PRO A 27 3.00 3.80 -17.77
C PRO A 27 2.32 5.16 -17.53
N GLN A 28 1.26 5.19 -16.73
CA GLN A 28 0.45 6.35 -16.39
C GLN A 28 0.84 6.95 -15.03
N TRP A 29 2.08 6.77 -14.59
CA TRP A 29 2.54 7.25 -13.29
C TRP A 29 2.38 8.77 -13.12
N GLU A 30 2.41 9.54 -14.22
CA GLU A 30 2.18 10.99 -14.23
C GLU A 30 0.75 11.37 -13.81
N GLU A 31 -0.23 10.44 -13.87
CA GLU A 31 -1.59 10.65 -13.37
C GLU A 31 -1.69 10.64 -11.83
N GLY A 32 -0.57 10.41 -11.12
CA GLY A 32 -0.49 10.40 -9.67
C GLY A 32 -0.69 9.02 -9.03
N MET A 33 -0.64 8.97 -7.69
CA MET A 33 -0.68 7.72 -6.92
C MET A 33 -1.90 6.83 -7.22
N GLY A 34 -3.01 7.41 -7.66
CA GLY A 34 -4.21 6.68 -8.04
C GLY A 34 -3.97 5.68 -9.18
N SER A 35 -3.18 6.02 -10.20
CA SER A 35 -2.88 5.09 -11.30
C SER A 35 -2.05 3.90 -10.83
N SER A 36 -1.10 4.14 -9.91
CA SER A 36 -0.27 3.09 -9.30
C SER A 36 -1.12 2.09 -8.52
N LEU A 37 -2.01 2.58 -7.66
CA LEU A 37 -2.91 1.73 -6.87
C LEU A 37 -3.84 0.91 -7.77
N ARG A 38 -4.41 1.50 -8.83
CA ARG A 38 -5.23 0.77 -9.81
C ARG A 38 -4.43 -0.32 -10.52
N ALA A 39 -3.19 -0.04 -10.94
CA ALA A 39 -2.32 -1.03 -11.57
C ALA A 39 -2.01 -2.19 -10.62
N GLY A 40 -1.67 -1.88 -9.36
CA GLY A 40 -1.43 -2.87 -8.31
C GLY A 40 -2.63 -3.78 -8.07
N LEU A 41 -3.80 -3.22 -7.77
CA LEU A 41 -5.03 -4.00 -7.56
C LEU A 41 -5.43 -4.79 -8.82
N GLY A 42 -5.32 -4.19 -10.00
CA GLY A 42 -5.62 -4.83 -11.27
C GLY A 42 -4.74 -6.06 -11.54
N SER A 43 -3.47 -6.02 -11.10
CA SER A 43 -2.55 -7.15 -11.24
C SER A 43 -2.91 -8.38 -10.41
N LEU A 44 -3.80 -8.22 -9.41
CA LEU A 44 -4.31 -9.32 -8.58
C LEU A 44 -5.52 -10.01 -9.22
N ALA A 45 -6.11 -9.44 -10.27
CA ALA A 45 -7.25 -10.02 -10.96
C ALA A 45 -6.90 -11.40 -11.52
N GLY A 46 -7.74 -12.40 -11.23
CA GLY A 46 -7.54 -13.78 -11.69
C GLY A 46 -6.50 -14.60 -10.91
N THR A 47 -5.83 -14.02 -9.91
CA THR A 47 -4.88 -14.77 -9.06
C THR A 47 -5.55 -15.64 -8.00
N GLY A 48 -6.83 -15.36 -7.69
CA GLY A 48 -7.57 -15.99 -6.59
C GLY A 48 -7.27 -15.38 -5.22
N ALA A 49 -6.49 -14.28 -5.15
CA ALA A 49 -6.28 -13.54 -3.91
C ALA A 49 -7.61 -12.97 -3.39
N ALA A 50 -7.84 -13.07 -2.07
CA ALA A 50 -9.05 -12.59 -1.40
C ALA A 50 -8.85 -11.24 -0.67
N ALA A 51 -7.61 -10.76 -0.59
CA ALA A 51 -7.26 -9.46 -0.05
C ALA A 51 -5.93 -8.96 -0.63
N ALA A 52 -5.74 -7.65 -0.56
CA ALA A 52 -4.52 -6.94 -0.92
C ALA A 52 -4.08 -6.11 0.27
N LEU A 53 -2.84 -6.31 0.74
CA LEU A 53 -2.21 -5.44 1.72
C LEU A 53 -1.25 -4.51 0.97
N VAL A 54 -1.53 -3.22 1.03
CA VAL A 54 -0.83 -2.15 0.30
C VAL A 54 0.12 -1.45 1.25
N SER A 55 1.39 -1.41 0.89
CA SER A 55 2.46 -0.66 1.56
C SER A 55 3.09 0.33 0.59
N LEU A 56 3.68 1.40 1.12
CA LEU A 56 4.48 2.35 0.34
C LEU A 56 5.97 2.00 0.45
N VAL A 57 6.72 2.22 -0.63
CA VAL A 57 8.14 1.83 -0.72
C VAL A 57 9.08 2.84 -0.09
N ASP A 58 8.63 4.07 0.09
CA ASP A 58 9.29 5.19 0.76
C ASP A 58 9.11 5.19 2.27
N GLN A 59 8.46 4.16 2.84
CA GLN A 59 8.25 3.97 4.28
C GLN A 59 9.03 2.77 4.85
N PRO A 60 10.37 2.80 4.87
CA PRO A 60 11.20 1.67 5.27
C PRO A 60 11.15 1.36 6.78
N GLY A 61 10.66 2.29 7.61
CA GLY A 61 10.40 2.05 9.04
C GLY A 61 9.23 1.09 9.32
N ILE A 62 8.51 0.67 8.28
CA ILE A 62 7.41 -0.30 8.38
C ILE A 62 7.93 -1.69 8.01
N GLY A 63 8.18 -2.50 9.04
CA GLY A 63 8.74 -3.84 8.90
C GLY A 63 7.73 -4.98 8.80
N PRO A 64 8.22 -6.24 8.71
CA PRO A 64 7.40 -7.44 8.64
C PRO A 64 6.43 -7.61 9.82
N GLU A 65 6.77 -7.11 11.01
CA GLU A 65 5.92 -7.22 12.20
C GLU A 65 4.62 -6.43 12.05
N ALA A 66 4.68 -5.18 11.57
CA ALA A 66 3.51 -4.38 11.27
C ALA A 66 2.67 -5.00 10.14
N VAL A 67 3.32 -5.51 9.09
CA VAL A 67 2.63 -6.22 7.99
C VAL A 67 1.88 -7.44 8.50
N ALA A 68 2.53 -8.28 9.30
CA ALA A 68 1.90 -9.48 9.87
C ALA A 68 0.73 -9.12 10.79
N ARG A 69 0.86 -8.04 11.58
CA ARG A 69 -0.17 -7.58 12.50
C ARG A 69 -1.42 -7.09 11.76
N VAL A 70 -1.26 -6.27 10.72
CA VAL A 70 -2.40 -5.82 9.89
C VAL A 70 -3.01 -6.99 9.12
N LEU A 71 -2.18 -7.90 8.60
CA LEU A 71 -2.66 -9.08 7.90
C LEU A 71 -3.53 -9.98 8.79
N ALA A 72 -3.22 -10.07 10.08
CA ALA A 72 -3.99 -10.85 11.05
C ALA A 72 -5.42 -10.32 11.28
N ALA A 73 -5.71 -9.07 10.89
CA ALA A 73 -7.07 -8.52 10.93
C ALA A 73 -7.96 -9.01 9.77
N TYR A 74 -7.42 -9.76 8.80
CA TYR A 74 -8.20 -10.33 7.72
C TYR A 74 -9.15 -11.42 8.22
N GLU A 75 -10.45 -11.20 8.02
CA GLU A 75 -11.50 -12.16 8.36
C GLU A 75 -12.26 -12.63 7.11
N SER A 76 -12.46 -11.76 6.14
CA SER A 76 -13.24 -12.05 4.93
C SER A 76 -12.92 -11.10 3.77
N PRO A 77 -13.42 -11.38 2.55
CA PRO A 77 -13.37 -10.43 1.43
C PRO A 77 -13.93 -9.02 1.70
N ALA A 78 -14.74 -8.86 2.75
CA ALA A 78 -15.29 -7.57 3.20
C ALA A 78 -14.45 -6.89 4.30
N THR A 79 -13.28 -7.43 4.66
CA THR A 79 -12.39 -6.79 5.62
C THR A 79 -11.79 -5.52 5.02
N LEU A 80 -11.86 -4.43 5.78
CA LEU A 80 -11.11 -3.20 5.55
C LEU A 80 -10.34 -2.86 6.82
N ALA A 81 -9.02 -2.92 6.77
CA ALA A 81 -8.16 -2.68 7.94
C ALA A 81 -6.96 -1.81 7.56
N ALA A 82 -6.44 -1.06 8.51
CA ALA A 82 -5.25 -0.24 8.31
C ALA A 82 -4.40 -0.22 9.57
N ALA A 83 -3.08 -0.11 9.40
CA ALA A 83 -2.23 0.25 10.51
C ALA A 83 -2.66 1.59 11.11
N ALA A 84 -2.45 1.74 12.41
CA ALA A 84 -2.61 2.98 13.12
C ALA A 84 -1.38 3.26 13.97
N TYR A 85 -1.13 4.55 14.17
CA TYR A 85 -0.04 5.08 14.96
C TYR A 85 -0.62 6.18 15.83
N ASP A 86 -0.74 5.93 17.13
CA ASP A 86 -1.41 6.81 18.08
C ASP A 86 -2.88 7.11 17.68
N GLY A 87 -3.58 6.11 17.14
CA GLY A 87 -4.95 6.23 16.65
C GLY A 87 -5.09 6.87 15.27
N GLU A 88 -4.00 7.34 14.66
CA GLU A 88 -4.03 7.90 13.30
C GLU A 88 -3.75 6.81 12.27
N ARG A 89 -4.65 6.69 11.28
CA ARG A 89 -4.53 5.72 10.19
C ARG A 89 -3.28 5.97 9.34
N GLY A 90 -2.50 4.91 9.11
CA GLY A 90 -1.35 4.88 8.21
C GLY A 90 -1.29 3.61 7.36
N HIS A 91 -0.11 3.35 6.78
CA HIS A 91 0.17 2.10 6.06
C HIS A 91 0.81 1.05 7.00
N PRO A 92 0.70 -0.24 6.67
CA PRO A 92 -0.01 -0.78 5.51
C PRO A 92 -1.54 -0.76 5.65
N VAL A 93 -2.23 -0.77 4.51
CA VAL A 93 -3.69 -0.85 4.44
C VAL A 93 -4.11 -2.14 3.75
N LEU A 94 -4.98 -2.91 4.40
CA LEU A 94 -5.56 -4.14 3.90
C LEU A 94 -6.94 -3.91 3.32
N PHE A 95 -7.11 -4.28 2.06
CA PHE A 95 -8.37 -4.27 1.33
C PHE A 95 -8.76 -5.71 0.98
N GLY A 96 -9.81 -6.22 1.62
CA GLY A 96 -10.51 -7.40 1.12
C GLY A 96 -11.02 -7.20 -0.31
N SER A 97 -11.18 -8.28 -1.07
CA SER A 97 -11.47 -8.22 -2.50
C SER A 97 -12.78 -7.51 -2.85
N ASP A 98 -13.74 -7.44 -1.92
CA ASP A 98 -15.01 -6.73 -2.14
C ASP A 98 -14.81 -5.21 -2.25
N HIS A 99 -13.70 -4.68 -1.71
CA HIS A 99 -13.38 -3.26 -1.74
C HIS A 99 -12.63 -2.83 -3.01
N TRP A 100 -11.98 -3.74 -3.74
CA TRP A 100 -11.03 -3.38 -4.80
C TRP A 100 -11.66 -2.54 -5.91
N ALA A 101 -12.88 -2.86 -6.34
CA ALA A 101 -13.58 -2.11 -7.37
C ALA A 101 -13.88 -0.67 -6.92
N GLY A 102 -14.31 -0.48 -5.67
CA GLY A 102 -14.59 0.83 -5.10
C GLY A 102 -13.32 1.67 -4.89
N VAL A 103 -12.26 1.03 -4.40
CA VAL A 103 -10.94 1.67 -4.27
C VAL A 103 -10.44 2.12 -5.64
N ALA A 104 -10.45 1.24 -6.63
CA ALA A 104 -9.98 1.55 -7.98
C ALA A 104 -10.79 2.69 -8.65
N ALA A 105 -12.11 2.72 -8.45
CA ALA A 105 -12.98 3.75 -9.02
C ALA A 105 -12.74 5.15 -8.41
N SER A 106 -12.36 5.22 -7.13
CA SER A 106 -12.13 6.49 -6.42
C SER A 106 -10.67 6.96 -6.44
N ALA A 107 -9.73 6.08 -6.79
CA ALA A 107 -8.30 6.35 -6.85
C ALA A 107 -7.94 7.20 -8.08
N VAL A 108 -8.11 8.52 -7.99
CA VAL A 108 -7.83 9.50 -9.06
C VAL A 108 -6.82 10.54 -8.57
N GLY A 109 -5.84 10.90 -9.42
CA GLY A 109 -4.80 11.86 -9.06
C GLY A 109 -3.94 11.35 -7.90
N ASP A 110 -3.52 12.27 -7.05
CA ASP A 110 -2.69 11.99 -5.86
C ASP A 110 -3.51 11.56 -4.64
N ARG A 111 -4.76 11.13 -4.82
CA ARG A 111 -5.60 10.72 -3.69
C ARG A 111 -5.30 9.30 -3.22
N GLY A 112 -4.83 8.42 -4.11
CA GLY A 112 -4.72 6.99 -3.82
C GLY A 112 -6.04 6.43 -3.26
N ALA A 113 -5.97 5.65 -2.17
CA ALA A 113 -7.16 5.11 -1.49
C ALA A 113 -7.83 6.10 -0.52
N ARG A 114 -7.28 7.31 -0.31
CA ARG A 114 -7.69 8.22 0.78
C ARG A 114 -9.19 8.52 0.76
N ALA A 115 -9.73 8.85 -0.41
CA ALA A 115 -11.16 9.16 -0.56
C ALA A 115 -12.06 7.96 -0.25
N TYR A 116 -11.65 6.75 -0.65
CA TYR A 116 -12.38 5.52 -0.35
C TYR A 116 -12.42 5.26 1.16
N LEU A 117 -11.26 5.34 1.81
CA LEU A 117 -11.12 5.08 3.25
C LEU A 117 -11.91 6.09 4.08
N GLN A 118 -11.89 7.37 3.70
CA GLN A 118 -12.71 8.41 4.36
C GLN A 118 -14.22 8.14 4.23
N ALA A 119 -14.66 7.63 3.08
CA ALA A 119 -16.07 7.29 2.87
C ALA A 119 -16.52 6.02 3.63
N HIS A 120 -15.56 5.22 4.12
CA HIS A 120 -15.80 3.97 4.84
C HIS A 120 -15.17 3.99 6.23
N ASP A 121 -14.97 5.17 6.82
CA ASP A 121 -14.20 5.34 8.05
C ASP A 121 -14.74 4.46 9.21
N ASP A 122 -16.06 4.38 9.34
CA ASP A 122 -16.76 3.53 10.32
C ASP A 122 -16.53 2.01 10.12
N ALA A 123 -16.10 1.60 8.93
CA ALA A 123 -15.82 0.20 8.60
C ALA A 123 -14.31 -0.13 8.64
N VAL A 124 -13.43 0.86 8.74
CA VAL A 124 -11.99 0.63 8.82
C VAL A 124 -11.62 0.15 10.22
N THR A 125 -11.10 -1.07 10.31
CA THR A 125 -10.46 -1.55 11.54
C THR A 125 -9.07 -0.96 11.66
N LEU A 126 -8.82 -0.17 12.70
CA LEU A 126 -7.50 0.36 13.03
C LEU A 126 -6.71 -0.67 13.83
N VAL A 127 -5.48 -0.94 13.39
CA VAL A 127 -4.55 -1.90 13.98
C VAL A 127 -3.33 -1.14 14.47
N GLU A 128 -3.21 -0.91 15.78
CA GLU A 128 -2.08 -0.18 16.35
C GLU A 128 -0.75 -0.88 16.07
N CYS A 129 0.19 -0.12 15.52
CA CYS A 129 1.53 -0.57 15.10
C CYS A 129 2.67 0.31 15.63
N GLY A 130 2.38 1.33 16.45
CA GLY A 130 3.39 2.28 16.94
C GLY A 130 4.48 1.67 17.83
N ASP A 131 4.29 0.46 18.34
CA ASP A 131 5.29 -0.32 19.09
C ASP A 131 6.22 -1.17 18.20
N VAL A 132 5.91 -1.32 16.90
CA VAL A 132 6.64 -2.21 15.97
C VAL A 132 7.02 -1.57 14.63
N ALA A 133 6.59 -0.34 14.39
CA ALA A 133 6.91 0.38 13.16
C ALA A 133 6.93 1.89 13.36
N GLU A 134 7.72 2.56 12.53
CA GLU A 134 7.80 4.02 12.45
C GLU A 134 7.33 4.46 11.05
N PRO A 135 6.21 5.18 10.93
CA PRO A 135 5.60 5.50 9.64
C PRO A 135 6.21 6.77 9.02
N TYR A 136 7.53 6.83 8.90
CA TYR A 136 8.20 7.97 8.25
C TYR A 136 8.37 7.76 6.75
N ASP A 137 8.29 8.86 5.99
CA ASP A 137 8.54 8.89 4.55
C ASP A 137 9.98 9.30 4.23
N ILE A 138 10.51 8.83 3.10
CA ILE A 138 11.78 9.27 2.51
C ILE A 138 11.49 10.09 1.24
N ASP A 139 11.16 11.37 1.41
CA ASP A 139 10.83 12.30 0.31
C ASP A 139 12.03 13.13 -0.15
N THR A 140 12.92 13.45 0.77
CA THR A 140 14.06 14.34 0.54
C THR A 140 15.38 13.67 0.91
N ALA A 141 16.49 14.21 0.40
CA ALA A 141 17.82 13.72 0.76
C ALA A 141 18.09 13.83 2.28
N ALA A 142 17.44 14.76 2.99
CA ALA A 142 17.59 14.89 4.43
C ALA A 142 16.91 13.73 5.19
N ASP A 143 15.84 13.15 4.63
CA ASP A 143 15.11 12.04 5.26
C ASP A 143 15.94 10.75 5.30
N LEU A 144 16.99 10.62 4.47
CA LEU A 144 17.91 9.49 4.49
C LEU A 144 18.60 9.29 5.85
N ALA A 145 18.73 10.33 6.67
CA ALA A 145 19.25 10.22 8.03
C ALA A 145 18.38 9.34 8.94
N ARG A 146 17.13 9.04 8.55
CA ARG A 146 16.24 8.11 9.27
C ARG A 146 16.58 6.64 9.04
N LEU A 147 17.47 6.33 8.09
CA LEU A 147 17.94 4.98 7.77
C LEU A 147 19.24 4.58 8.50
N GLU A 148 19.84 5.52 9.24
CA GLU A 148 21.09 5.32 10.00
C GLU A 148 20.83 4.82 11.43
#